data_AF-A0A7C6B1A3-F1
#
_entry.id   AF-A0A7C6B1A3-F1
#
_cell.length_a   1.000
_cell.length_b   1.000
_cell.length_c   1.000
_cell.angle_alpha   90.00
_cell.angle_beta   90.00
_cell.angle_gamma   90.00
#
_symmetry.space_group_name_H-M   'P 1'
#
loop_
_entity.id
_entity.type
_entity.pdbx_description
1 polymer ?
#
loop_
_entity_poly.entity_id
_entity_poly.type
_entity_poly.pdbx_seq_one_letter_code
_entity_poly.pdbx_strand_id
1 'polypeptide(L)' 'MQIRDRIKELRRVPARDLRPNPRNWRVHPARQQEALRGILAEVGYADALLARELPDGSLELIDGHL' A
#
# COMPACT_ATOMS: atom_id res chain seq x y z
N MET A 1 19.66 -7.16 -22.31
CA MET A 1 19.57 -6.48 -21.00
C MET A 1 19.12 -7.50 -19.98
N GLN A 2 19.84 -7.69 -18.86
CA GLN A 2 19.37 -8.55 -17.77
C GLN A 2 18.61 -7.71 -16.77
N ILE A 3 17.32 -8.00 -16.58
CA ILE A 3 16.46 -7.33 -15.60
C ILE A 3 16.43 -8.20 -14.35
N ARG A 4 16.65 -7.59 -13.18
CA ARG A 4 16.50 -8.29 -11.90
C ARG A 4 15.07 -8.16 -11.42
N ASP A 5 14.38 -9.28 -11.28
CA ASP A 5 13.11 -9.35 -10.56
C ASP A 5 13.36 -9.24 -9.06
N ARG A 6 12.59 -8.38 -8.39
CA ARG A 6 12.63 -8.15 -6.93
C ARG A 6 11.27 -8.34 -6.27
N ILE A 7 10.26 -8.77 -7.03
CA ILE A 7 8.95 -9.11 -6.49
C ILE A 7 9.11 -10.41 -5.72
N LYS A 8 8.74 -10.40 -4.43
CA LYS A 8 8.81 -11.61 -3.59
C LYS A 8 7.56 -12.46 -3.71
N GLU A 9 6.39 -11.85 -3.57
CA GLU A 9 5.10 -12.54 -3.50
C GLU A 9 3.93 -11.55 -3.65
N LEU A 10 2.73 -12.10 -3.88
CA LEU A 10 1.44 -11.41 -3.68
C LEU A 10 0.72 -12.08 -2.52
N ARG A 11 0.33 -11.31 -1.50
CA ARG A 11 -0.34 -11.85 -0.31
C ARG A 11 -1.42 -10.92 0.24
N ARG A 12 -2.43 -11.53 0.89
CA ARG A 12 -3.43 -10.80 1.69
C ARG A 12 -2.92 -10.66 3.11
N VAL A 13 -3.03 -9.45 3.67
CA VAL A 13 -2.65 -9.15 5.06
C VAL A 13 -3.70 -8.26 5.70
N PRO A 14 -3.90 -8.32 7.04
CA PRO A 14 -4.69 -7.32 7.74
C PRO A 14 -4.08 -5.93 7.55
N ALA A 15 -4.89 -4.94 7.18
CA ALA A 15 -4.41 -3.57 6.94
C ALA A 15 -3.70 -2.96 8.16
N ARG A 16 -4.13 -3.32 9.37
CA ARG A 16 -3.53 -2.86 10.63
C ARG A 16 -2.08 -3.31 10.85
N ASP A 17 -1.63 -4.34 10.13
CA ASP A 17 -0.26 -4.87 10.25
C ASP A 17 0.71 -4.15 9.30
N LEU A 18 0.20 -3.26 8.44
CA LEU A 18 0.99 -2.43 7.54
C LEU A 18 1.45 -1.15 8.25
N ARG A 19 2.77 -0.94 8.29
CA ARG A 19 3.38 0.25 8.86
C ARG A 19 3.36 1.38 7.84
N PRO A 20 3.00 2.62 8.22
CA PRO A 20 3.18 3.77 7.36
C PRO A 20 4.67 4.04 7.18
N ASN A 21 5.07 4.44 5.97
CA ASN A 21 6.44 4.83 5.71
C ASN A 21 6.71 6.24 6.24
N PRO A 22 7.71 6.43 7.13
CA PRO A 22 8.01 7.72 7.75
C PRO A 22 8.50 8.78 6.75
N ARG A 23 8.87 8.38 5.53
CA ARG A 23 9.29 9.27 4.45
C ARG A 23 8.16 9.63 3.50
N ASN A 24 6.93 9.16 3.75
CA ASN A 24 5.79 9.56 2.94
C ASN A 24 5.37 10.99 3.30
N TRP A 25 5.62 11.92 2.38
CA TRP A 25 5.30 13.34 2.53
C TRP A 25 3.87 13.68 2.06
N ARG A 26 3.13 12.71 1.51
CA ARG A 26 1.79 12.94 0.97
C ARG A 26 0.79 13.20 2.08
N VAL A 27 0.02 14.26 1.90
CA VAL A 27 -1.16 14.58 2.72
C VAL A 27 -2.40 14.31 1.87
N HIS A 28 -3.43 13.76 2.48
CA HIS A 28 -4.67 13.38 1.78
C HIS A 28 -5.85 14.21 2.28
N PRO A 29 -6.28 15.25 1.52
CA PRO A 29 -7.43 16.07 1.88
C PRO A 29 -8.73 15.26 1.99
N ALA A 30 -9.71 15.75 2.76
CA ALA A 30 -10.98 15.06 3.00
C ALA A 30 -11.68 14.60 1.71
N ARG A 31 -11.79 15.49 0.71
CA ARG A 31 -12.37 15.16 -0.60
C ARG A 31 -11.70 13.97 -1.29
N GLN A 32 -10.38 13.79 -1.11
CA GLN A 32 -9.63 12.70 -1.72
C GLN A 32 -9.93 11.39 -0.99
N GLN A 33 -9.97 11.43 0.34
CA GLN A 33 -10.34 10.27 1.16
C GLN A 33 -11.78 9.82 0.87
N GLU A 34 -12.71 10.77 0.75
CA GLU A 34 -14.10 10.51 0.42
C GLU A 34 -14.26 9.86 -0.95
N ALA A 35 -13.57 10.40 -1.98
CA ALA A 35 -13.57 9.81 -3.31
C ALA A 35 -13.04 8.37 -3.29
N LEU A 36 -11.95 8.10 -2.57
CA LEU A 36 -11.41 6.74 -2.47
C LEU A 36 -12.39 5.80 -1.75
N ARG A 37 -13.00 6.23 -0.64
CA ARG A 37 -14.01 5.43 0.07
C ARG A 37 -15.19 5.08 -0.83
N GLY A 38 -15.63 6.03 -1.67
CA GLY A 38 -16.69 5.78 -2.66
C GLY A 38 -16.32 4.67 -3.63
N ILE A 39 -15.15 4.78 -4.28
CA ILE A 39 -14.69 3.76 -5.24
C ILE A 39 -14.45 2.41 -4.58
N LEU A 40 -13.85 2.37 -3.38
CA LEU A 40 -13.67 1.12 -2.64
C LEU A 40 -15.00 0.46 -2.25
N ALA A 41 -16.05 1.25 -1.97
CA ALA A 41 -17.37 0.72 -1.67
C ALA A 41 -18.09 0.17 -2.91
N GLU A 42 -17.89 0.77 -4.08
CA GLU A 42 -18.53 0.36 -5.33
C GLU A 42 -17.80 -0.79 -6.03
N VAL A 43 -16.46 -0.72 -6.10
CA VAL A 43 -15.62 -1.62 -6.91
C VAL A 43 -14.74 -2.52 -6.04
N GLY A 44 -14.29 -2.04 -4.89
CA GLY A 44 -13.28 -2.70 -4.07
C GLY A 44 -11.85 -2.49 -4.57
N TYR A 45 -10.92 -3.33 -4.12
CA TYR A 45 -9.52 -3.30 -4.55
C TYR A 45 -9.37 -3.88 -5.96
N ALA A 46 -8.88 -3.07 -6.89
CA ALA A 46 -8.57 -3.49 -8.26
C ALA A 46 -7.08 -3.74 -8.52
N ASP A 47 -6.20 -3.37 -7.59
CA ASP A 47 -4.75 -3.61 -7.66
C ASP A 47 -4.15 -3.82 -6.26
N ALA A 48 -2.95 -4.38 -6.20
CA ALA A 48 -2.20 -4.63 -4.97
C ALA A 48 -1.39 -3.41 -4.53
N LEU A 49 -1.29 -3.20 -3.22
CA LEU A 49 -0.40 -2.21 -2.64
C LEU A 49 1.05 -2.68 -2.72
N LEU A 50 2.00 -1.73 -2.76
CA LEU A 50 3.42 -2.04 -2.70
C LEU A 50 3.94 -1.86 -1.28
N ALA A 51 4.56 -2.90 -0.75
CA ALA A 51 5.21 -2.88 0.56
C ALA A 51 6.59 -3.51 0.49
N ARG A 52 7.45 -3.14 1.43
CA ARG A 52 8.70 -3.85 1.72
C ARG A 52 8.64 -4.52 3.08
N GLU A 53 9.33 -5.64 3.17
CA GLU A 53 9.59 -6.31 4.44
C GLU A 53 10.77 -5.64 5.14
N LEU A 54 10.62 -5.36 6.44
CA LEU A 54 11.66 -4.85 7.31
C LEU A 54 12.43 -6.01 7.98
N PRO A 55 13.61 -5.76 8.58
CA PRO A 55 14.39 -6.81 9.25
C PRO A 55 13.67 -7.56 10.36
N ASP A 56 12.64 -6.96 10.96
CA ASP A 56 11.78 -7.56 11.99
C ASP A 56 10.59 -8.36 11.42
N GLY A 57 10.51 -8.51 10.09
CA GLY A 57 9.43 -9.21 9.39
C GLY A 57 8.15 -8.37 9.20
N SER A 58 8.09 -7.16 9.75
CA SER A 58 6.95 -6.26 9.53
C SER A 58 6.94 -5.71 8.09
N LEU A 59 5.76 -5.31 7.62
CA LEU A 59 5.59 -4.69 6.31
C LEU A 59 5.48 -3.18 6.43
N GLU A 60 6.22 -2.46 5.60
CA GLU A 60 6.13 -1.01 5.47
C GLU A 60 5.63 -0.62 4.07
N LEU A 61 4.59 0.22 4.01
CA LEU A 61 3.98 0.66 2.75
C LEU A 61 4.90 1.57 1.94
N ILE A 62 5.04 1.28 0.66
CA ILE A 62 5.72 2.14 -0.32
C ILE A 62 4.68 2.89 -1.15
N ASP A 63 3.62 2.19 -1.57
CA ASP A 63 2.52 2.74 -2.35
C ASP A 63 1.16 2.17 -1.91
N GLY A 64 0.11 2.97 -2.03
CA GLY A 64 -1.23 2.68 -1.50
C GLY A 64 -1.46 3.18 -0.07
N HIS A 65 -0.92 4.36 0.27
CA HIS A 65 -1.06 4.94 1.61
C HIS A 65 -2.48 5.41 1.97
N LEU A 66 -3.24 5.87 0.97
CA LEU A 66 -4.59 6.37 1.15
C LEU A 66 -5.59 5.22 1.11
#